data_AF-A0A7Z1R4G7-F1
#
_entry.id   AF-A0A7Z1R4G7-F1
#
_cell.length_a   1.000
_cell.length_b   1.000
_cell.length_c   1.000
_cell.angle_alpha   90.00
_cell.angle_beta   90.00
_cell.angle_gamma   90.00
#
_symmetry.space_group_name_H-M   'P 1'
#
loop_
_entity.id
_entity.type
_entity.pdbx_description
1 polymer ?
#
loop_
_entity_poly.entity_id
_entity_poly.type
_entity_poly.pdbx_seq_one_letter_code
_entity_poly.pdbx_strand_id
1 'polypeptide(L)'
;MAARLTSVLLWILAFVLAVALGAFQRMTGPTYPKHGSAVVAGHELQYSMPRTHGGDGGLRVRLAGVGEVVRGELSWRRFPTDEPWQSLPMARNDEGELEAVIPHQPPAGKVEYQVVLNDGSTTVHLPAGEPVVARFRAEVPAGVLIPHILAMFAAMMLATRSLLEEFRPHRPRPRRLVLATMVLLVVGGLFLGPAVQKYAFDAWWTGWPNGTDLTDNKTALATLAWLPATLLALRNRPLRAAVIVGWLVMMGVFLVPHSFRGSQIDWSSHSGTPPAAGQSL
;
A
#
# COMPACT_ATOMS: atom_id res chain seq x y z
N MET A 1 0.03 34.19 -25.57
CA MET A 1 -0.91 33.04 -25.55
C MET A 1 -0.17 31.70 -25.45
N ALA A 2 0.75 31.39 -26.37
CA ALA A 2 1.54 30.15 -26.38
C ALA A 2 2.23 29.82 -25.04
N ALA A 3 2.87 30.80 -24.38
CA ALA A 3 3.55 30.58 -23.12
C ALA A 3 2.64 30.19 -21.94
N ARG A 4 1.34 30.56 -21.99
CA ARG A 4 0.34 30.11 -21.01
C ARG A 4 -0.12 28.69 -21.33
N LEU A 5 -0.39 28.40 -22.60
CA LEU A 5 -0.73 27.05 -23.08
C LEU A 5 0.35 26.03 -22.74
N THR A 6 1.63 26.34 -22.98
CA THR A 6 2.75 25.47 -22.56
C THR A 6 2.71 25.21 -21.06
N SER A 7 2.52 26.25 -20.24
CA SER A 7 2.48 26.06 -18.78
C SER A 7 1.31 25.17 -18.34
N VAL A 8 0.14 25.30 -18.99
CA VAL A 8 -1.03 24.44 -18.72
C VAL A 8 -0.71 23.00 -19.10
N LEU A 9 -0.11 22.76 -20.27
CA LEU A 9 0.30 21.42 -20.70
C LEU A 9 1.31 20.78 -19.74
N LEU A 10 2.30 21.55 -19.25
CA LEU A 10 3.27 21.02 -18.27
C LEU A 10 2.63 20.66 -16.93
N TRP A 11 1.59 21.39 -16.51
CA TRP A 11 0.81 21.04 -15.32
C TRP A 11 -0.04 19.78 -15.53
N ILE A 12 -0.71 19.68 -16.68
CA ILE A 12 -1.46 18.47 -17.05
C ILE A 12 -0.54 17.26 -17.06
N LEU A 13 0.64 17.37 -17.70
CA LEU A 13 1.61 16.28 -17.75
C LEU A 13 2.11 15.89 -16.35
N ALA A 14 2.44 16.87 -15.50
CA ALA A 14 2.87 16.61 -14.13
C ALA A 14 1.76 15.93 -13.30
N PHE A 15 0.51 16.35 -13.48
CA PHE A 15 -0.65 15.77 -12.82
C PHE A 15 -0.89 14.33 -13.27
N VAL A 16 -0.95 14.09 -14.59
CA VAL A 16 -1.16 12.75 -15.17
C VAL A 16 -0.08 11.79 -14.69
N LEU A 17 1.19 12.21 -14.67
CA LEU A 17 2.28 11.37 -14.22
C LEU A 17 2.19 11.05 -12.71
N ALA A 18 1.87 12.04 -11.89
CA ALA A 18 1.70 11.83 -10.45
C ALA A 18 0.54 10.87 -10.15
N VAL A 19 -0.60 11.03 -10.83
CA VAL A 19 -1.77 10.14 -10.71
C VAL A 19 -1.43 8.73 -11.20
N ALA A 20 -0.78 8.59 -12.35
CA ALA A 20 -0.39 7.29 -12.89
C ALA A 20 0.54 6.54 -11.92
N LEU A 21 1.54 7.22 -11.36
CA LEU A 21 2.46 6.60 -10.41
C LEU A 21 1.75 6.23 -9.09
N GLY A 22 0.87 7.09 -8.58
CA GLY A 22 0.08 6.76 -7.39
C GLY A 22 -0.90 5.60 -7.60
N ALA A 23 -1.52 5.51 -8.78
CA ALA A 23 -2.34 4.36 -9.15
C ALA A 23 -1.50 3.08 -9.22
N PHE A 24 -0.33 3.14 -9.86
CA PHE A 24 0.62 2.02 -9.89
C PHE A 24 1.04 1.58 -8.49
N GLN A 25 1.35 2.51 -7.59
CA GLN A 25 1.68 2.20 -6.19
C GLN A 25 0.54 1.53 -5.45
N ARG A 26 -0.71 1.99 -5.65
CA ARG A 26 -1.88 1.39 -5.03
C ARG A 26 -2.11 -0.03 -5.52
N MET A 27 -1.95 -0.28 -6.83
CA MET A 27 -2.17 -1.59 -7.45
C MET A 27 -1.07 -2.60 -7.09
N THR A 28 0.18 -2.15 -6.99
CA THR A 28 1.32 -2.99 -6.62
C THR A 28 1.53 -3.11 -5.11
N GLY A 29 0.76 -2.35 -4.32
CA GLY A 29 0.85 -2.34 -2.86
C GLY A 29 0.31 -3.63 -2.22
N PRO A 30 0.71 -3.92 -0.97
CA PRO A 30 0.30 -5.14 -0.25
C PRO A 30 -1.17 -5.09 0.17
N THR A 31 -1.81 -3.92 0.13
CA THR A 31 -3.20 -3.72 0.53
C THR A 31 -4.19 -3.96 -0.61
N TYR A 32 -3.73 -4.00 -1.87
CA TYR A 32 -4.60 -4.25 -3.02
C TYR A 32 -5.13 -5.69 -2.95
N PRO A 33 -6.41 -6.00 -3.12
CA PRO A 33 -6.87 -7.39 -3.06
C PRO A 33 -6.19 -8.30 -4.09
N LYS A 34 -6.00 -9.58 -3.76
CA LYS A 34 -5.54 -10.59 -4.73
C LYS A 34 -6.76 -11.04 -5.55
N HIS A 35 -6.76 -10.74 -6.83
CA HIS A 35 -7.79 -11.19 -7.76
C HIS A 35 -7.36 -12.45 -8.48
N GLY A 36 -8.32 -13.29 -8.84
CA GLY A 36 -8.10 -14.44 -9.70
C GLY A 36 -9.43 -14.98 -10.23
N SER A 37 -9.32 -15.95 -11.13
CA SER A 37 -10.46 -16.77 -11.54
C SER A 37 -10.15 -18.24 -11.37
N ALA A 38 -11.19 -19.04 -11.17
CA ALA A 38 -11.12 -20.49 -11.10
C ALA A 38 -12.39 -21.09 -11.68
N VAL A 39 -12.30 -22.32 -12.19
CA VAL A 39 -13.49 -23.04 -12.66
C VAL A 39 -14.00 -23.91 -11.51
N VAL A 40 -15.25 -23.71 -11.11
CA VAL A 40 -15.91 -24.44 -10.02
C VAL A 40 -17.25 -24.95 -10.53
N ALA A 41 -17.52 -26.25 -10.41
CA ALA A 41 -18.72 -26.87 -10.97
C ALA A 41 -18.99 -26.53 -12.46
N GLY A 42 -17.92 -26.39 -13.26
CA GLY A 42 -18.01 -26.04 -14.68
C GLY A 42 -18.25 -24.56 -15.00
N HIS A 43 -18.33 -23.70 -13.99
CA HIS A 43 -18.51 -22.25 -14.16
C HIS A 43 -17.25 -21.47 -13.76
N GLU A 44 -16.93 -20.40 -14.51
CA GLU A 44 -15.86 -19.49 -14.13
C GLU A 44 -16.30 -18.60 -12.96
N LEU A 45 -15.59 -18.71 -11.84
CA LEU A 45 -15.75 -17.91 -10.64
C LEU A 45 -14.62 -16.89 -10.58
N GLN A 46 -14.95 -15.61 -10.64
CA GLN A 46 -14.01 -14.53 -10.31
C GLN A 46 -14.05 -14.23 -8.82
N TYR A 47 -12.89 -14.10 -8.20
CA TYR A 47 -12.78 -13.85 -6.76
C TYR A 47 -11.83 -12.70 -6.44
N SER A 48 -12.06 -12.09 -5.27
CA SER A 48 -11.19 -11.07 -4.69
C SER A 48 -10.90 -11.42 -3.25
N MET A 49 -9.62 -11.61 -2.94
CA MET A 49 -9.16 -12.00 -1.61
C MET A 49 -8.45 -10.83 -0.94
N PRO A 50 -8.98 -10.31 0.20
CA PRO A 50 -8.40 -9.16 0.87
C PRO A 50 -7.01 -9.46 1.42
N ARG A 51 -6.07 -8.52 1.26
CA ARG A 51 -4.70 -8.62 1.79
C ARG A 51 -4.44 -7.70 2.99
N THR A 52 -5.46 -7.00 3.46
CA THR A 52 -5.35 -6.17 4.67
C THR A 52 -6.69 -6.09 5.39
N HIS A 53 -6.63 -6.02 6.71
CA HIS A 53 -7.75 -5.68 7.58
C HIS A 53 -7.38 -4.47 8.44
N GLY A 54 -8.30 -3.53 8.60
CA GLY A 54 -8.10 -2.32 9.39
C GLY A 54 -9.13 -2.22 10.50
N GLY A 55 -8.67 -1.84 11.69
CA GLY A 55 -9.53 -1.61 12.86
C GLY A 55 -9.90 -2.89 13.59
N ASP A 56 -11.00 -2.82 14.33
CA ASP A 56 -11.48 -3.92 15.18
C ASP A 56 -12.10 -5.05 14.35
N GLY A 57 -12.31 -6.19 15.00
CA GLY A 57 -12.93 -7.37 14.39
C GLY A 57 -12.00 -8.18 13.49
N GLY A 58 -12.57 -9.24 12.91
CA GLY A 58 -11.84 -10.20 12.07
C GLY A 58 -11.78 -9.82 10.60
N LEU A 59 -10.82 -10.41 9.88
CA LEU A 59 -10.73 -10.27 8.43
C LEU A 59 -11.83 -11.10 7.76
N ARG A 60 -12.79 -10.42 7.17
CA ARG A 60 -13.90 -11.03 6.44
C ARG A 60 -13.49 -11.39 5.01
N VAL A 61 -13.70 -12.65 4.63
CA VAL A 61 -13.43 -13.18 3.29
C VAL A 61 -14.75 -13.64 2.68
N ARG A 62 -15.07 -13.09 1.50
CA ARG A 62 -16.34 -13.31 0.80
C ARG A 62 -16.10 -13.82 -0.61
N LEU A 63 -16.96 -14.73 -1.04
CA LEU A 63 -17.01 -15.25 -2.41
C LEU A 63 -18.44 -15.17 -2.94
N ALA A 64 -18.66 -14.25 -3.87
CA ALA A 64 -19.91 -14.09 -4.61
C ALA A 64 -19.97 -15.04 -5.82
N GLY A 65 -21.16 -15.33 -6.32
CA GLY A 65 -21.33 -16.14 -7.55
C GLY A 65 -21.02 -17.63 -7.37
N VAL A 66 -20.98 -18.13 -6.13
CA VAL A 66 -20.75 -19.53 -5.82
C VAL A 66 -22.08 -20.28 -5.77
N GLY A 67 -22.27 -21.26 -6.66
CA GLY A 67 -23.51 -22.03 -6.78
C GLY A 67 -23.94 -22.71 -5.46
N GLU A 68 -25.25 -22.82 -5.23
CA GLU A 68 -25.90 -23.27 -3.98
C GLU A 68 -25.30 -24.54 -3.36
N VAL A 69 -24.95 -25.53 -4.20
CA VAL A 69 -24.46 -26.85 -3.78
C VAL A 69 -23.00 -26.81 -3.31
N VAL A 70 -22.23 -25.79 -3.73
CA VAL A 70 -20.81 -25.67 -3.41
C VAL A 70 -20.64 -25.26 -1.95
N ARG A 71 -19.79 -26.00 -1.23
CA ARG A 71 -19.37 -25.69 0.14
C ARG A 71 -17.97 -25.11 0.13
N GLY A 72 -17.72 -24.15 1.01
CA GLY A 72 -16.41 -23.51 1.17
C GLY A 72 -15.84 -23.70 2.56
N GLU A 73 -14.53 -23.84 2.63
CA GLU A 73 -13.75 -23.88 3.85
C GLU A 73 -12.58 -22.91 3.73
N LEU A 74 -12.44 -22.00 4.68
CA LEU A 74 -11.32 -21.09 4.75
C LEU A 74 -10.24 -21.70 5.66
N SER A 75 -9.09 -22.00 5.08
CA SER A 75 -7.92 -22.49 5.79
C SER A 75 -6.95 -21.35 6.04
N TRP A 76 -6.55 -21.10 7.28
CA TRP A 76 -5.64 -20.00 7.65
C TRP A 76 -4.68 -20.37 8.77
N ARG A 77 -3.59 -19.60 8.89
CA ARG A 77 -2.69 -19.61 10.06
C ARG A 77 -1.94 -18.29 10.20
N ARG A 78 -1.25 -18.11 11.32
CA ARG A 78 -0.40 -16.92 11.55
C ARG A 78 0.84 -16.97 10.67
N PHE A 79 1.30 -15.80 10.21
CA PHE A 79 2.48 -15.66 9.36
C PHE A 79 3.53 -14.73 10.00
N PRO A 80 4.82 -15.11 10.04
CA PRO A 80 5.39 -16.37 9.58
C PRO A 80 5.38 -17.38 10.74
N THR A 81 4.67 -18.49 10.59
CA THR A 81 4.72 -19.58 11.59
C THR A 81 4.60 -20.93 10.88
N ASP A 82 5.07 -21.98 11.54
CA ASP A 82 4.86 -23.38 11.13
C ASP A 82 3.65 -23.99 11.85
N GLU A 83 2.73 -23.16 12.35
CA GLU A 83 1.52 -23.63 13.00
C GLU A 83 0.68 -24.48 12.03
N PRO A 84 -0.06 -25.48 12.56
CA PRO A 84 -1.02 -26.21 11.75
C PRO A 84 -2.09 -25.25 11.22
N TRP A 85 -2.53 -25.51 10.00
CA TRP A 85 -3.63 -24.79 9.39
C TRP A 85 -4.91 -24.97 10.21
N GLN A 86 -5.60 -23.86 10.46
CA GLN A 86 -6.92 -23.84 11.07
C GLN A 86 -7.98 -23.68 9.99
N SER A 87 -9.09 -24.37 10.17
CA SER A 87 -10.17 -24.41 9.21
C SER A 87 -11.42 -23.73 9.75
N LEU A 88 -12.00 -22.85 8.96
CA LEU A 88 -13.25 -22.15 9.23
C LEU A 88 -14.26 -22.50 8.14
N PRO A 89 -15.40 -23.14 8.48
CA PRO A 89 -16.45 -23.35 7.49
C PRO A 89 -16.98 -22.00 7.02
N MET A 90 -17.16 -21.84 5.71
CA MET A 90 -17.80 -20.66 5.15
C MET A 90 -19.33 -20.82 5.22
N ALA A 91 -20.01 -19.83 5.78
CA ALA A 91 -21.46 -19.78 5.83
C ALA A 91 -22.00 -18.92 4.68
N ARG A 92 -23.22 -19.20 4.21
CA ARG A 92 -23.89 -18.31 3.27
C ARG A 92 -24.47 -17.12 4.02
N ASN A 93 -24.24 -15.92 3.51
CA ASN A 93 -24.88 -14.70 4.02
C ASN A 93 -26.25 -14.48 3.34
N ASP A 94 -26.96 -13.43 3.77
CA ASP A 94 -28.29 -13.09 3.24
C ASP A 94 -28.28 -12.76 1.73
N GLU A 95 -27.11 -12.44 1.17
CA GLU A 95 -26.88 -12.14 -0.25
C GLU A 95 -26.54 -13.42 -1.06
N GLY A 96 -26.47 -14.58 -0.40
CA GLY A 96 -26.13 -15.87 -1.01
C GLY A 96 -24.63 -16.10 -1.20
N GLU A 97 -23.77 -15.18 -0.76
CA GLU A 97 -22.32 -15.28 -0.84
C GLU A 97 -21.76 -16.19 0.26
N LEU A 98 -20.69 -16.93 -0.04
CA LEU A 98 -19.94 -17.65 0.99
C LEU A 98 -19.06 -16.67 1.76
N GLU A 99 -19.18 -16.66 3.08
CA GLU A 99 -18.44 -15.79 3.99
C GLU A 99 -17.79 -16.59 5.13
N ALA A 100 -16.54 -16.25 5.44
CA ALA A 100 -15.88 -16.63 6.70
C ALA A 100 -15.09 -15.45 7.25
N VAL A 101 -14.89 -15.44 8.57
CA VAL A 101 -14.20 -14.37 9.27
C VAL A 101 -12.97 -14.94 10.00
N ILE A 102 -11.79 -14.55 9.54
CA ILE A 102 -10.54 -14.87 10.25
C ILE A 102 -10.49 -14.02 11.52
N PRO A 103 -10.27 -14.62 12.70
CA PRO A 103 -10.21 -13.89 13.97
C PRO A 103 -9.24 -12.71 13.94
N HIS A 104 -9.58 -11.66 14.69
CA HIS A 104 -8.76 -10.47 14.83
C HIS A 104 -7.32 -10.80 15.22
N GLN A 105 -6.35 -10.08 14.64
CA GLN A 105 -4.94 -10.17 14.99
C GLN A 105 -4.43 -8.80 15.44
N PRO A 106 -3.44 -8.75 16.34
CA PRO A 106 -2.83 -7.49 16.76
C PRO A 106 -2.25 -6.72 15.57
N PRO A 107 -2.11 -5.39 15.68
CA PRO A 107 -1.46 -4.57 14.65
C PRO A 107 -0.08 -5.12 14.25
N ALA A 108 0.22 -5.09 12.95
CA ALA A 108 1.39 -5.71 12.33
C ALA A 108 1.42 -7.25 12.34
N GLY A 109 0.41 -7.90 12.92
CA GLY A 109 0.12 -9.31 12.72
C GLY A 109 -0.20 -9.61 11.25
N LYS A 110 0.32 -10.72 10.76
CA LYS A 110 0.02 -11.25 9.43
C LYS A 110 -0.59 -12.64 9.57
N VAL A 111 -1.52 -12.96 8.69
CA VAL A 111 -2.05 -14.32 8.50
C VAL A 111 -1.83 -14.71 7.06
N GLU A 112 -1.68 -16.00 6.83
CA GLU A 112 -1.82 -16.56 5.49
C GLU A 112 -3.06 -17.44 5.43
N TYR A 113 -3.79 -17.36 4.32
CA TYR A 113 -5.03 -18.08 4.14
C TYR A 113 -5.30 -18.46 2.69
N GLN A 114 -6.12 -19.47 2.51
CA GLN A 114 -6.66 -19.96 1.25
C GLN A 114 -8.09 -20.44 1.45
N VAL A 115 -8.89 -20.44 0.39
CA VAL A 115 -10.24 -21.00 0.42
C VAL A 115 -10.27 -22.29 -0.38
N VAL A 116 -10.89 -23.31 0.17
CA VAL A 116 -11.11 -24.60 -0.47
C VAL A 116 -12.60 -24.70 -0.79
N LEU A 117 -12.94 -24.82 -2.06
CA LEU A 117 -14.31 -25.03 -2.52
C LEU A 117 -14.50 -26.49 -2.91
N ASN A 118 -15.65 -27.06 -2.55
CA ASN A 118 -16.01 -28.44 -2.86
C ASN A 118 -17.46 -28.50 -3.37
N ASP A 119 -17.65 -29.06 -4.56
CA ASP A 119 -18.96 -29.23 -5.22
C ASP A 119 -19.56 -30.65 -5.07
N GLY A 120 -18.94 -31.49 -4.24
CA GLY A 120 -19.27 -32.90 -4.05
C GLY A 120 -18.46 -33.87 -4.92
N SER A 121 -17.82 -33.38 -5.98
CA SER A 121 -17.05 -34.18 -6.94
C SER A 121 -15.61 -33.70 -7.13
N THR A 122 -15.39 -32.39 -7.04
CA THR A 122 -14.10 -31.74 -7.24
C THR A 122 -13.79 -30.79 -6.09
N THR A 123 -12.49 -30.67 -5.79
CA THR A 123 -11.97 -29.72 -4.79
C THR A 123 -11.08 -28.70 -5.47
N VAL A 124 -11.36 -27.42 -5.26
CA VAL A 124 -10.66 -26.30 -5.91
C VAL A 124 -10.09 -25.39 -4.83
N HIS A 125 -8.78 -25.12 -4.91
CA HIS A 125 -8.08 -24.20 -4.02
C HIS A 125 -8.04 -22.80 -4.63
N LEU A 126 -8.40 -21.79 -3.83
CA LEU A 126 -8.37 -20.38 -4.16
C LEU A 126 -7.42 -19.65 -3.21
N PRO A 127 -6.32 -19.07 -3.71
CA PRO A 127 -5.78 -19.19 -5.06
C PRO A 127 -5.18 -20.59 -5.31
N ALA A 128 -5.05 -20.99 -6.58
CA ALA A 128 -4.45 -22.29 -6.94
C ALA A 128 -2.94 -22.40 -6.65
N GLY A 129 -2.28 -21.26 -6.39
CA GLY A 129 -0.85 -21.18 -6.09
C GLY A 129 -0.61 -20.79 -4.63
N GLU A 130 0.25 -19.79 -4.42
CA GLU A 130 0.62 -19.37 -3.07
C GLU A 130 -0.57 -18.78 -2.28
N PRO A 131 -0.71 -19.13 -0.98
CA PRO A 131 -1.69 -18.54 -0.08
C PRO A 131 -1.67 -17.02 -0.06
N VAL A 132 -2.80 -16.44 0.32
CA VAL A 132 -2.93 -14.99 0.46
C VAL A 132 -2.40 -14.58 1.82
N VAL A 133 -1.37 -13.74 1.83
CA VAL A 133 -0.92 -13.10 3.07
C VAL A 133 -1.72 -11.82 3.30
N ALA A 134 -2.45 -11.77 4.40
CA ALA A 134 -3.17 -10.59 4.85
C ALA A 134 -2.53 -9.97 6.10
N ARG A 135 -2.50 -8.64 6.14
CA ARG A 135 -1.93 -7.87 7.25
C ARG A 135 -2.99 -7.10 8.02
N PHE A 136 -2.95 -7.23 9.34
CA PHE A 136 -3.79 -6.46 10.26
C PHE A 136 -3.11 -5.15 10.64
N ARG A 137 -3.91 -4.09 10.71
CA ARG A 137 -3.51 -2.75 11.15
C ARG A 137 -4.61 -2.14 12.00
N ALA A 138 -4.23 -1.25 12.91
CA ALA A 138 -5.21 -0.40 13.57
C ALA A 138 -5.80 0.63 12.60
N GLU A 139 -6.95 1.20 12.99
CA GLU A 139 -7.59 2.26 12.23
C GLU A 139 -6.71 3.52 12.25
N VAL A 140 -6.57 4.16 11.08
CA VAL A 140 -5.80 5.39 10.95
C VAL A 140 -6.77 6.54 10.76
N PRO A 141 -6.75 7.56 11.64
CA PRO A 141 -7.65 8.71 11.51
C PRO A 141 -7.53 9.37 10.13
N ALA A 142 -8.69 9.61 9.50
CA ALA A 142 -8.76 10.25 8.18
C ALA A 142 -8.08 11.63 8.17
N GLY A 143 -8.14 12.36 9.29
CA GLY A 143 -7.47 13.65 9.48
C GLY A 143 -5.94 13.61 9.42
N VAL A 144 -5.33 12.42 9.48
CA VAL A 144 -3.87 12.23 9.31
C VAL A 144 -3.57 11.58 7.96
N LEU A 145 -4.34 10.55 7.61
CA LEU A 145 -4.14 9.80 6.36
C LEU A 145 -4.38 10.65 5.10
N ILE A 146 -5.46 11.44 5.08
CA ILE A 146 -5.78 12.26 3.90
C ILE A 146 -4.71 13.34 3.67
N PRO A 147 -4.31 14.14 4.68
CA PRO A 147 -3.23 15.10 4.49
C PRO A 147 -1.90 14.47 4.08
N HIS A 148 -1.55 13.29 4.62
CA HIS A 148 -0.37 12.54 4.20
C HIS A 148 -0.40 12.24 2.69
N ILE A 149 -1.48 11.60 2.22
CA ILE A 149 -1.64 11.23 0.81
C ILE A 149 -1.58 12.47 -0.09
N LEU A 150 -2.33 13.53 0.25
CA LEU A 150 -2.34 14.77 -0.52
C LEU A 150 -0.94 15.42 -0.59
N ALA A 151 -0.20 15.44 0.52
CA ALA A 151 1.15 15.98 0.56
C ALA A 151 2.12 15.18 -0.33
N MET A 152 2.06 13.85 -0.30
CA MET A 152 2.91 12.99 -1.14
C MET A 152 2.60 13.14 -2.63
N PHE A 153 1.31 13.12 -3.01
CA PHE A 153 0.91 13.37 -4.41
C PHE A 153 1.29 14.76 -4.89
N ALA A 154 1.07 15.79 -4.07
CA ALA A 154 1.45 17.15 -4.40
C ALA A 154 2.98 17.29 -4.54
N ALA A 155 3.77 16.67 -3.65
CA ALA A 155 5.23 16.66 -3.74
C ALA A 155 5.71 16.09 -5.08
N MET A 156 5.18 14.93 -5.48
CA MET A 156 5.50 14.28 -6.76
C MET A 156 5.11 15.13 -7.97
N MET A 157 3.91 15.72 -7.94
CA MET A 157 3.44 16.61 -9.00
C MET A 157 4.34 17.86 -9.10
N LEU A 158 4.67 18.51 -7.99
CA LEU A 158 5.55 19.69 -7.97
C LEU A 158 7.00 19.35 -8.37
N ALA A 159 7.50 18.16 -7.99
CA ALA A 159 8.82 17.69 -8.40
C ALA A 159 8.87 17.53 -9.93
N THR A 160 7.85 16.89 -10.50
CA THR A 160 7.71 16.70 -11.95
C THR A 160 7.56 18.03 -12.66
N ARG A 161 6.74 18.94 -12.13
CA ARG A 161 6.59 20.28 -12.69
C ARG A 161 7.91 21.07 -12.66
N SER A 162 8.71 20.91 -11.61
CA SER A 162 10.05 21.51 -11.48
C SER A 162 11.00 20.98 -12.54
N LEU A 163 11.03 19.66 -12.76
CA LEU A 163 11.81 19.03 -13.82
C LEU A 163 11.44 19.60 -15.19
N LEU A 164 10.15 19.62 -15.51
CA LEU A 164 9.66 20.10 -16.80
C LEU A 164 10.00 21.58 -17.05
N GLU A 165 10.01 22.43 -16.00
CA GLU A 165 10.38 23.84 -16.15
C GLU A 165 11.89 24.04 -16.38
N GLU A 166 12.76 23.13 -15.90
CA GLU A 166 14.21 23.21 -16.15
C GLU A 166 14.58 23.04 -17.63
N PHE A 167 13.73 22.39 -18.42
CA PHE A 167 13.88 22.24 -19.87
C PHE A 167 13.28 23.41 -20.67
N ARG A 168 12.61 24.35 -20.01
CA ARG A 168 11.95 25.46 -20.69
C ARG A 168 12.93 26.62 -20.97
N PRO A 169 13.12 27.02 -22.24
CA PRO A 169 13.97 28.16 -22.56
C PRO A 169 13.43 29.48 -21.99
N HIS A 170 14.35 30.39 -21.61
CA HIS A 170 14.06 31.79 -21.28
C HIS A 170 13.04 32.01 -20.15
N ARG A 171 12.90 31.06 -19.21
CA ARG A 171 12.07 31.20 -18.02
C ARG A 171 12.89 31.21 -16.73
N PRO A 172 12.39 31.88 -15.67
CA PRO A 172 13.06 31.84 -14.38
C PRO A 172 13.06 30.41 -13.83
N ARG A 173 14.14 30.06 -13.14
CA ARG A 173 14.29 28.75 -12.50
C ARG A 173 13.11 28.47 -11.55
N PRO A 174 12.60 27.23 -11.47
CA PRO A 174 11.43 26.82 -10.69
C PRO A 174 11.70 26.74 -9.17
N ARG A 175 12.39 27.74 -8.60
CA ARG A 175 12.85 27.74 -7.20
C ARG A 175 11.72 27.52 -6.20
N ARG A 176 10.59 28.22 -6.39
CA ARG A 176 9.42 28.09 -5.50
C ARG A 176 8.84 26.68 -5.53
N LEU A 177 8.83 26.03 -6.69
CA LEU A 177 8.34 24.66 -6.83
C LEU A 177 9.29 23.69 -6.13
N VAL A 178 10.61 23.84 -6.30
CA VAL A 178 11.61 23.00 -5.63
C VAL A 178 11.50 23.09 -4.10
N LEU A 179 11.38 24.30 -3.56
CA LEU A 179 11.22 24.52 -2.12
C LEU A 179 9.88 23.97 -1.60
N ALA A 180 8.78 24.19 -2.34
CA ALA A 180 7.48 23.64 -1.98
C ALA A 180 7.47 22.10 -2.01
N THR A 181 8.12 21.47 -2.99
CA THR A 181 8.32 20.02 -3.02
C THR A 181 9.03 19.55 -1.77
N MET A 182 10.12 20.20 -1.36
CA MET A 182 10.83 19.82 -0.14
C MET A 182 9.95 19.94 1.11
N VAL A 183 9.22 21.04 1.26
CA VAL A 183 8.28 21.22 2.39
C VAL A 183 7.25 20.10 2.42
N LEU A 184 6.66 19.75 1.27
CA LEU A 184 5.67 18.68 1.19
C LEU A 184 6.27 17.29 1.44
N LEU A 185 7.50 17.01 0.98
CA LEU A 185 8.19 15.74 1.29
C LEU A 185 8.49 15.62 2.78
N VAL A 186 8.94 16.70 3.41
CA VAL A 186 9.23 16.69 4.84
C VAL A 186 7.94 16.54 5.63
N VAL A 187 6.95 17.41 5.42
CA VAL A 187 5.68 17.37 6.17
C VAL A 187 4.90 16.08 5.86
N GLY A 188 4.73 15.75 4.58
CA GLY A 188 4.01 14.55 4.15
C GLY A 188 4.75 13.27 4.50
N GLY A 189 6.03 13.20 4.16
CA GLY A 189 6.82 11.98 4.27
C GLY A 189 7.43 11.75 5.64
N LEU A 190 8.10 12.74 6.22
CA LEU A 190 8.88 12.60 7.47
C LEU A 190 8.13 13.01 8.74
N PHE A 191 6.95 13.61 8.64
CA PHE A 191 6.08 13.89 9.79
C PHE A 191 4.77 13.10 9.72
N LEU A 192 3.97 13.30 8.68
CA LEU A 192 2.68 12.64 8.54
C LEU A 192 2.81 11.15 8.24
N GLY A 193 3.84 10.71 7.52
CA GLY A 193 4.15 9.29 7.29
C GLY A 193 4.36 8.51 8.60
N PRO A 194 5.32 8.93 9.45
CA PRO A 194 5.50 8.43 10.81
C PRO A 194 4.24 8.44 11.65
N ALA A 195 3.43 9.49 11.56
CA ALA A 195 2.16 9.56 12.28
C ALA A 195 1.18 8.48 11.81
N VAL A 196 1.01 8.30 10.48
CA VAL A 196 0.19 7.21 9.91
C VAL A 196 0.67 5.84 10.41
N GLN A 197 1.99 5.64 10.44
CA GLN A 197 2.60 4.40 10.91
C GLN A 197 2.38 4.16 12.41
N LYS A 198 2.47 5.22 13.23
CA LYS A 198 2.18 5.16 14.66
C LYS A 198 0.74 4.73 14.90
N TYR A 199 -0.22 5.31 14.18
CA TYR A 199 -1.62 4.88 14.29
C TYR A 199 -1.83 3.46 13.79
N ALA A 200 -1.18 3.04 12.71
CA ALA A 200 -1.41 1.73 12.10
C ALA A 200 -0.75 0.56 12.83
N PHE A 201 0.45 0.77 13.40
CA PHE A 201 1.36 -0.28 13.88
C PHE A 201 2.07 0.05 15.20
N ASP A 202 1.66 1.12 15.88
CA ASP A 202 2.24 1.60 17.15
C ASP A 202 3.72 2.03 17.10
N ALA A 203 4.30 2.19 15.90
CA ALA A 203 5.69 2.59 15.69
C ALA A 203 5.81 3.90 14.89
N TRP A 204 6.65 4.82 15.35
CA TRP A 204 6.87 6.12 14.67
C TRP A 204 7.80 6.02 13.46
N TRP A 205 8.86 5.22 13.54
CA TRP A 205 9.82 5.06 12.46
C TRP A 205 10.51 3.72 12.60
N THR A 206 10.47 2.92 11.54
CA THR A 206 11.10 1.60 11.48
C THR A 206 12.11 1.49 10.34
N GLY A 207 12.40 2.60 9.65
CA GLY A 207 13.48 2.70 8.67
C GLY A 207 14.83 3.03 9.30
N TRP A 208 15.83 3.19 8.45
CA TRP A 208 17.18 3.62 8.79
C TRP A 208 17.14 4.97 9.51
N PRO A 209 17.97 5.18 10.55
CA PRO A 209 19.02 4.29 11.05
C PRO A 209 18.52 3.20 12.03
N ASN A 210 17.27 3.26 12.48
CA ASN A 210 16.78 2.43 13.58
C ASN A 210 16.17 1.09 13.16
N GLY A 211 15.96 0.87 11.86
CA GLY A 211 15.41 -0.37 11.32
C GLY A 211 15.56 -0.50 9.81
N THR A 212 14.80 -1.43 9.23
CA THR A 212 14.94 -1.87 7.83
C THR A 212 13.68 -1.68 7.00
N ASP A 213 12.65 -1.01 7.54
CA ASP A 213 11.38 -0.81 6.84
C ASP A 213 11.58 -0.03 5.54
N LEU A 214 11.07 -0.64 4.47
CA LEU A 214 11.31 -0.15 3.12
C LEU A 214 10.54 1.15 2.86
N THR A 215 9.35 1.34 3.44
CA THR A 215 8.53 2.53 3.20
C THR A 215 9.18 3.78 3.80
N ASP A 216 9.69 3.65 5.03
CA ASP A 216 10.41 4.71 5.72
C ASP A 216 11.72 5.06 4.99
N ASN A 217 12.49 4.03 4.61
CA ASN A 217 13.74 4.19 3.88
C ASN A 217 13.57 4.87 2.52
N LYS A 218 12.50 4.51 1.79
CA LYS A 218 12.14 5.14 0.52
C LYS A 218 11.91 6.63 0.70
N THR A 219 11.11 7.00 1.70
CA THR A 219 10.76 8.38 1.99
C THR A 219 11.98 9.20 2.40
N ALA A 220 12.86 8.63 3.24
CA ALA A 220 14.14 9.25 3.60
C ALA A 220 15.03 9.45 2.37
N LEU A 221 15.19 8.42 1.52
CA LEU A 221 16.01 8.49 0.32
C LEU A 221 15.48 9.54 -0.67
N ALA A 222 14.17 9.60 -0.90
CA ALA A 222 13.56 10.62 -1.76
C ALA A 222 13.81 12.04 -1.22
N THR A 223 13.70 12.23 0.10
CA THR A 223 13.95 13.53 0.74
C THR A 223 15.42 13.94 0.64
N LEU A 224 16.34 13.01 0.94
CA LEU A 224 17.78 13.25 0.84
C LEU A 224 18.22 13.51 -0.60
N ALA A 225 17.66 12.80 -1.58
CA ALA A 225 17.97 13.02 -2.99
C ALA A 225 17.46 14.38 -3.50
N TRP A 226 16.38 14.92 -2.91
CA TRP A 226 15.85 16.25 -3.25
C TRP A 226 16.58 17.41 -2.54
N LEU A 227 17.35 17.11 -1.47
CA LEU A 227 18.05 18.11 -0.67
C LEU A 227 19.05 18.96 -1.47
N PRO A 228 19.90 18.41 -2.36
CA PRO A 228 20.81 19.23 -3.18
C PRO A 228 20.07 20.28 -4.02
N ALA A 229 18.95 19.92 -4.65
CA ALA A 229 18.14 20.85 -5.43
C ALA A 229 17.59 21.98 -4.54
N THR A 230 17.18 21.64 -3.32
CA THR A 230 16.69 22.60 -2.32
C THR A 230 17.79 23.56 -1.88
N LEU A 231 18.98 23.07 -1.53
CA LEU A 231 20.11 23.91 -1.10
C LEU A 231 20.57 24.86 -2.22
N LEU A 232 20.61 24.37 -3.46
CA LEU A 232 20.94 25.20 -4.62
C LEU A 232 19.83 26.24 -4.88
N ALA A 233 18.56 25.87 -4.68
CA ALA A 233 17.43 26.78 -4.81
C ALA A 233 17.47 27.89 -3.76
N LEU A 234 17.87 27.62 -2.52
CA LEU A 234 18.08 28.64 -1.49
C LEU A 234 19.23 29.60 -1.85
N ARG A 235 20.32 29.07 -2.43
CA ARG A 235 21.53 29.84 -2.80
C ARG A 235 21.48 30.49 -4.18
N ASN A 236 20.34 30.53 -4.86
CA ASN A 236 20.17 31.07 -6.22
C ASN A 236 21.08 30.41 -7.30
N ARG A 237 21.52 29.17 -7.08
CA ARG A 237 22.44 28.44 -7.97
C ARG A 237 21.70 27.73 -9.11
N PRO A 238 22.40 27.27 -10.17
CA PRO A 238 21.79 26.44 -11.20
C PRO A 238 21.23 25.14 -10.61
N LEU A 239 20.01 24.76 -11.00
CA LEU A 239 19.26 23.65 -10.39
C LEU A 239 19.18 22.41 -11.28
N ARG A 240 19.28 22.57 -12.61
CA ARG A 240 19.01 21.54 -13.62
C ARG A 240 19.51 20.15 -13.23
N ALA A 241 20.82 19.98 -12.98
CA ALA A 241 21.40 18.69 -12.65
C ALA A 241 20.81 18.10 -11.35
N ALA A 242 20.68 18.91 -10.30
CA ALA A 242 20.17 18.46 -9.02
C ALA A 242 18.66 18.11 -9.07
N VAL A 243 17.86 18.87 -9.84
CA VAL A 243 16.44 18.57 -10.05
C VAL A 243 16.27 17.28 -10.86
N ILE A 244 17.07 17.07 -11.91
CA ILE A 244 17.03 15.83 -12.70
C ILE A 244 17.37 14.62 -11.82
N VAL A 245 18.50 14.67 -11.11
CA VAL A 245 18.93 13.56 -10.23
C VAL A 245 17.92 13.31 -9.11
N GLY A 246 17.50 14.37 -8.41
CA GLY A 246 16.52 14.26 -7.33
C GLY A 246 15.19 13.70 -7.80
N TRP A 247 14.71 14.12 -8.98
CA TRP A 247 13.47 13.60 -9.55
C TRP A 247 13.61 12.14 -9.97
N LEU A 248 14.72 11.75 -10.62
CA LEU A 248 14.96 10.36 -11.02
C LEU A 248 14.98 9.42 -9.82
N VAL A 249 15.69 9.80 -8.74
CA VAL A 249 15.71 9.00 -7.51
C VAL A 249 14.33 8.93 -6.88
N MET A 250 13.62 10.06 -6.76
CA MET A 250 12.27 10.10 -6.21
C MET A 250 11.30 9.19 -6.99
N MET A 251 11.29 9.27 -8.32
CA MET A 251 10.44 8.41 -9.14
C MET A 251 10.85 6.94 -9.04
N GLY A 252 12.16 6.65 -9.05
CA GLY A 252 12.67 5.29 -8.89
C GLY A 252 12.24 4.66 -7.56
N VAL A 253 12.38 5.41 -6.47
CA VAL A 253 11.91 5.04 -5.13
C VAL A 253 10.41 4.70 -5.13
N PHE A 254 9.61 5.51 -5.81
CA PHE A 254 8.17 5.36 -5.87
C PHE A 254 7.69 4.26 -6.84
N LEU A 255 8.52 3.88 -7.81
CA LEU A 255 8.28 2.73 -8.70
C LEU A 255 8.60 1.38 -8.05
N VAL A 256 9.43 1.36 -7.01
CA VAL A 256 9.63 0.13 -6.24
C VAL A 256 8.32 -0.19 -5.49
N PRO A 257 7.70 -1.37 -5.68
CA PRO A 257 6.49 -1.75 -4.96
C PRO A 257 6.67 -1.60 -3.44
N HIS A 258 5.66 -1.07 -2.76
CA HIS A 258 5.69 -0.99 -1.30
C HIS A 258 5.54 -2.40 -0.73
N SER A 259 6.27 -2.72 0.35
CA SER A 259 6.12 -3.95 1.13
C SER A 259 6.57 -5.27 0.47
N PHE A 260 7.82 -5.32 0.00
CA PHE A 260 8.55 -6.60 0.07
C PHE A 260 8.95 -6.95 1.52
N ARG A 261 9.01 -5.96 2.44
CA ARG A 261 9.47 -6.09 3.84
C ARG A 261 8.89 -5.03 4.78
N GLY A 262 7.56 -4.87 4.83
CA GLY A 262 6.93 -4.00 5.84
C GLY A 262 6.99 -4.63 7.24
N SER A 263 6.86 -3.81 8.30
CA SER A 263 6.91 -4.30 9.69
C SER A 263 6.03 -5.55 9.93
N GLN A 264 6.58 -6.48 10.69
CA GLN A 264 6.06 -7.83 10.90
C GLN A 264 6.20 -8.17 12.37
N ILE A 265 5.13 -8.71 12.95
CA ILE A 265 5.18 -9.16 14.34
C ILE A 265 6.12 -10.37 14.45
N ASP A 266 6.89 -10.42 15.53
CA ASP A 266 7.66 -11.60 15.90
C ASP A 266 6.82 -12.46 16.85
N TRP A 267 6.24 -13.54 16.32
CA TRP A 267 5.39 -14.44 17.09
C TRP A 267 6.13 -15.18 18.22
N SER A 268 7.47 -15.25 18.18
CA SER A 268 8.25 -15.84 19.30
C SER A 268 8.11 -15.03 20.59
N SER A 269 7.88 -13.73 20.47
CA SER A 269 7.63 -12.81 21.60
C SER A 269 6.15 -12.74 22.01
N HIS A 270 5.25 -13.33 21.22
CA HIS A 270 3.79 -13.31 21.39
C HIS A 270 3.22 -14.73 21.35
N SER A 271 3.67 -15.58 22.28
CA SER A 271 3.37 -17.02 22.37
C SER A 271 1.94 -17.38 22.78
N GLY A 272 0.99 -16.45 22.66
CA GLY A 272 -0.42 -16.71 22.90
C GLY A 272 -0.97 -17.75 21.91
N THR A 273 -1.87 -18.61 22.40
CA THR A 273 -2.64 -19.53 21.55
C THR A 273 -3.41 -18.73 20.50
N PRO A 274 -3.48 -19.16 19.23
CA PRO A 274 -4.29 -18.48 18.25
C PRO A 274 -5.73 -18.33 18.75
N PRO A 275 -6.37 -17.15 18.57
CA PRO A 275 -7.75 -16.97 18.99
C PRO A 275 -8.65 -18.00 18.30
N ALA A 276 -9.42 -18.75 19.10
CA ALA A 276 -10.30 -19.81 18.61
C ALA A 276 -11.46 -19.23 17.79
N ALA A 277 -11.94 -20.01 16.81
CA ALA A 277 -13.13 -19.72 16.03
C ALA A 277 -14.34 -19.52 16.97
N GLY A 278 -14.74 -18.26 17.21
CA GLY A 278 -15.90 -17.93 18.05
C GLY A 278 -15.76 -16.71 18.97
N GLN A 279 -14.59 -16.08 19.09
CA GLN A 279 -14.40 -14.92 19.99
C GLN A 279 -14.55 -13.54 19.33
N SER A 280 -15.00 -13.46 18.09
CA SER A 280 -15.16 -12.19 17.38
C SER A 280 -16.61 -11.98 16.93
N LEU A 281 -17.46 -11.63 17.90
CA LEU A 281 -18.68 -10.86 17.70
C LEU A 281 -18.47 -9.48 18.35
#